data_AF-A0A1G1JR85-F1
#
_entry.id   AF-A0A1G1JR85-F1
#
_cell.length_a   1.000
_cell.length_b   1.000
_cell.length_c   1.000
_cell.angle_alpha   90.00
_cell.angle_beta   90.00
_cell.angle_gamma   90.00
#
_symmetry.space_group_name_H-M   'P 1'
#
loop_
_entity.id
_entity.type
_entity.pdbx_description
1 polymer ?
#
loop_
_entity_poly.entity_id
_entity_poly.type
_entity_poly.pdbx_seq_one_letter_code
_entity_poly.pdbx_strand_id
1 'polypeptide(L)'
;MIVFMLIASLGVHLNIGLRHVLPVYPFLYLMIGGFGNVVSRIKFRAVRYAMSAVTACAVLGTASFNLAWAPHYLAYFNEFVGSAESGAKMVLDSNLNWGQDNRPLAEWAKSKSIEHIFIGASRTNPELYESFRLKWTFIAPEDMARPKPGTYALDIGFYLRRRGEADSWFDGRRPERVIGKTYYVFFVK
;
A
#
# COMPACT_ATOMS: atom_id res chain seq x y z
N MET A 1 7.11 -24.50 -18.52
CA MET A 1 7.03 -23.05 -18.78
C MET A 1 6.89 -22.23 -17.51
N ILE A 2 5.86 -22.43 -16.67
CA ILE A 2 5.71 -21.70 -15.39
C ILE A 2 6.92 -21.91 -14.47
N VAL A 3 7.32 -23.16 -14.24
CA VAL A 3 8.51 -23.49 -13.42
C VAL A 3 9.77 -22.82 -13.97
N PHE A 4 9.96 -22.86 -15.30
CA PHE A 4 11.08 -22.18 -15.97
C PHE A 4 11.04 -20.65 -15.74
N MET A 5 9.89 -20.01 -15.91
CA MET A 5 9.73 -18.57 -15.69
C MET A 5 9.93 -18.18 -14.21
N LEU A 6 9.48 -19.00 -13.26
CA LEU A 6 9.73 -18.78 -11.83
C LEU A 6 11.22 -18.89 -11.50
N ILE A 7 11.90 -19.94 -11.99
CA ILE A 7 13.34 -20.10 -11.81
C ILE A 7 14.11 -18.94 -12.45
N ALA A 8 13.76 -18.55 -13.68
CA ALA A 8 14.37 -17.41 -14.36
C ALA A 8 14.14 -16.10 -13.60
N SER A 9 12.97 -15.91 -12.99
CA SER A 9 12.66 -14.71 -12.18
C SER A 9 13.47 -14.66 -10.88
N LEU A 10 13.73 -15.81 -10.25
CA LEU A 10 14.53 -15.90 -9.02
C LEU A 10 16.03 -15.71 -9.26
N GLY A 11 16.51 -15.92 -10.49
CA GLY A 11 17.92 -15.75 -10.85
C GLY A 11 18.34 -14.32 -11.22
N VAL A 12 17.39 -13.38 -11.31
CA VAL A 12 17.67 -11.98 -11.68
C VAL A 12 17.91 -11.16 -10.42
N HIS A 13 19.15 -10.71 -10.22
CA HIS A 13 19.55 -9.86 -9.08
C HIS A 13 19.08 -8.40 -9.17
N LEU A 14 18.33 -8.04 -10.20
CA LEU A 14 17.76 -6.70 -10.36
C LEU A 14 16.42 -6.64 -9.60
N ASN A 15 16.43 -5.98 -8.43
CA ASN A 15 15.28 -5.73 -7.56
C ASN A 15 14.26 -4.72 -8.16
N ILE A 16 13.88 -4.88 -9.43
CA ILE A 16 12.91 -3.99 -10.10
C ILE A 16 11.47 -4.51 -9.96
N GLY A 17 11.23 -5.41 -9.01
CA GLY A 17 9.88 -5.80 -8.56
C GLY A 17 9.17 -6.82 -9.46
N LEU A 18 7.83 -6.77 -9.43
CA LEU A 18 6.92 -7.79 -9.95
C LEU A 18 7.01 -8.06 -11.47
N ARG A 19 7.68 -7.19 -12.23
CA ARG A 19 7.71 -7.23 -13.70
C ARG A 19 8.29 -8.52 -14.29
N HIS A 20 9.22 -9.16 -13.58
CA HIS A 20 9.83 -10.41 -14.01
C HIS A 20 8.85 -11.59 -13.89
N VAL A 21 7.90 -11.49 -12.95
CA VAL A 21 6.87 -12.50 -12.70
C VAL A 21 5.61 -12.24 -13.53
N LEU A 22 5.39 -11.02 -14.05
CA LEU A 22 4.23 -10.67 -14.88
C LEU A 22 3.93 -11.68 -16.01
N PRO A 23 4.92 -12.20 -16.77
CA PRO A 23 4.66 -13.20 -17.81
C PRO A 23 4.05 -14.52 -17.30
N VAL A 24 4.15 -14.82 -16.00
CA VAL A 24 3.60 -16.04 -15.38
C VAL A 24 2.09 -15.94 -15.18
N TYR A 25 1.54 -14.73 -15.00
CA TYR A 25 0.14 -14.52 -14.60
C TYR A 25 -0.88 -15.11 -15.59
N PRO A 26 -0.78 -14.94 -16.92
CA PRO A 26 -1.73 -15.54 -17.86
C PRO A 26 -1.83 -17.06 -17.70
N PHE A 27 -0.71 -17.73 -17.47
CA PHE A 27 -0.69 -19.18 -17.29
C PHE A 27 -1.29 -19.61 -15.96
N LEU A 28 -1.09 -18.83 -14.89
CA LEU A 28 -1.76 -19.07 -13.61
C LEU A 28 -3.28 -18.92 -13.75
N TYR A 29 -3.76 -17.90 -14.46
CA TYR A 29 -5.19 -17.72 -14.69
C TYR A 29 -5.80 -18.88 -15.48
N LEU A 30 -5.10 -19.35 -16.53
CA LEU A 30 -5.52 -20.55 -17.27
C LEU A 30 -5.53 -21.81 -16.40
N MET A 31 -4.52 -22.00 -15.54
CA MET A 31 -4.50 -23.12 -14.59
C MET A 31 -5.66 -23.08 -13.60
N ILE A 32 -5.99 -21.90 -13.07
CA ILE A 32 -7.13 -21.71 -12.16
C ILE A 32 -8.45 -22.03 -12.89
N GLY A 33 -8.63 -21.55 -14.12
CA GLY A 33 -9.80 -21.89 -14.94
C GLY A 33 -9.89 -23.38 -15.26
N GLY A 34 -8.78 -24.01 -15.61
CA GLY A 34 -8.68 -25.45 -15.85
C GLY A 34 -9.01 -26.28 -14.61
N PHE A 35 -8.61 -25.82 -13.42
CA PHE A 35 -8.94 -26.47 -12.16
C PHE A 35 -10.46 -26.55 -11.94
N GLY A 36 -11.20 -25.48 -12.27
CA GLY A 36 -12.67 -25.51 -12.22
C GLY A 36 -13.29 -26.59 -13.11
N ASN A 37 -12.72 -26.81 -14.31
CA ASN A 37 -13.16 -27.87 -15.21
C ASN A 37 -12.89 -29.25 -14.62
N VAL A 38 -11.71 -29.47 -14.01
CA VAL A 38 -11.38 -30.73 -13.33
C VAL A 38 -12.37 -31.01 -12.19
N VAL A 39 -12.64 -30.01 -11.34
CA VAL A 39 -13.61 -30.13 -10.24
C VAL A 39 -15.00 -30.50 -10.76
N SER A 40 -15.46 -29.90 -11.85
CA SER A 40 -16.79 -30.19 -12.42
C SER A 40 -16.97 -31.65 -12.90
N ARG A 41 -15.88 -32.33 -13.26
CA ARG A 41 -15.89 -33.71 -13.78
C ARG A 41 -15.83 -34.78 -12.68
N ILE A 42 -15.69 -34.38 -11.41
CA ILE A 42 -15.65 -35.31 -10.28
C ILE A 42 -17.01 -36.01 -10.12
N LYS A 43 -17.00 -37.35 -10.24
CA LYS A 43 -18.22 -38.19 -10.15
C LYS A 43 -18.82 -38.21 -8.75
N PHE A 44 -17.96 -38.18 -7.71
CA PHE A 44 -18.41 -38.27 -6.32
C PHE A 44 -18.95 -36.92 -5.85
N ARG A 45 -20.28 -36.83 -5.65
CA ARG A 45 -20.98 -35.56 -5.39
C ARG A 45 -20.42 -34.82 -4.17
N ALA A 46 -20.16 -35.52 -3.07
CA ALA A 46 -19.64 -34.91 -1.85
C ALA A 46 -18.28 -34.22 -2.08
N VAL A 47 -17.34 -34.91 -2.75
CA VAL A 47 -16.02 -34.36 -3.09
C VAL A 47 -16.15 -33.16 -4.03
N ARG A 48 -17.01 -33.27 -5.04
CA ARG A 48 -17.26 -32.16 -5.98
C ARG A 48 -17.76 -30.91 -5.26
N TYR A 49 -18.74 -31.05 -4.37
CA TYR A 49 -19.28 -29.92 -3.61
C TYR A 49 -18.26 -29.33 -2.66
N ALA A 50 -17.51 -30.17 -1.94
CA ALA A 50 -16.43 -29.72 -1.05
C ALA A 50 -15.37 -28.91 -1.82
N MET A 51 -14.87 -29.44 -2.94
CA MET A 51 -13.87 -28.73 -3.75
C MET A 51 -14.43 -27.45 -4.39
N SER A 52 -15.67 -27.48 -4.87
CA SER A 52 -16.33 -26.28 -5.42
C SER A 52 -16.49 -25.20 -4.36
N ALA A 53 -16.87 -25.58 -3.14
CA ALA A 53 -16.97 -24.66 -2.01
C ALA A 53 -15.60 -24.07 -1.65
N VAL A 54 -14.54 -24.88 -1.60
CA VAL A 54 -13.17 -24.40 -1.37
C VAL A 54 -12.74 -23.40 -2.45
N THR A 55 -12.99 -23.70 -3.74
CA THR A 55 -12.68 -22.78 -4.84
C THR A 55 -13.50 -21.49 -4.74
N ALA A 56 -14.80 -21.58 -4.46
CA ALA A 56 -15.65 -20.42 -4.29
C ALA A 56 -15.18 -19.55 -3.11
N CYS A 57 -14.85 -20.16 -1.96
CA CYS A 57 -14.29 -19.47 -0.80
C CYS A 57 -12.96 -18.77 -1.15
N ALA A 58 -12.07 -19.41 -1.91
CA ALA A 58 -10.81 -18.79 -2.32
C ALA A 58 -11.02 -17.58 -3.24
N VAL A 59 -11.95 -17.68 -4.21
CA VAL A 59 -12.29 -16.57 -5.12
C VAL A 59 -12.96 -15.43 -4.35
N LEU A 60 -13.96 -15.73 -3.52
CA LEU A 60 -14.65 -14.73 -2.70
C LEU A 60 -13.72 -14.08 -1.69
N GLY A 61 -12.81 -14.85 -1.08
CA GLY A 61 -11.77 -14.34 -0.20
C GLY A 61 -10.88 -13.33 -0.92
N THR A 62 -10.34 -13.71 -2.09
CA THR A 62 -9.50 -12.84 -2.92
C THR A 62 -10.22 -11.55 -3.32
N ALA A 63 -11.48 -11.66 -3.76
CA ALA A 63 -12.30 -10.51 -4.13
C ALA A 63 -12.57 -9.59 -2.93
N SER A 64 -12.88 -10.17 -1.77
CA SER A 64 -13.11 -9.43 -0.52
C SER A 64 -11.85 -8.67 -0.10
N PHE A 65 -10.67 -9.28 -0.22
CA PHE A 65 -9.40 -8.60 0.06
C PHE A 65 -9.11 -7.48 -0.92
N ASN A 66 -9.36 -7.70 -2.21
CA ASN A 66 -9.19 -6.64 -3.20
C ASN A 66 -10.07 -5.43 -2.88
N LEU A 67 -11.33 -5.66 -2.48
CA LEU A 67 -12.24 -4.59 -2.06
C LEU A 67 -11.79 -3.93 -0.76
N ALA A 68 -11.33 -4.69 0.23
CA ALA A 68 -10.87 -4.16 1.51
C ALA A 68 -9.64 -3.25 1.39
N TRP A 69 -8.86 -3.43 0.32
CA TRP A 69 -7.67 -2.64 0.03
C TRP A 69 -7.87 -1.60 -1.06
N ALA A 70 -9.03 -1.55 -1.72
CA ALA A 70 -9.33 -0.49 -2.68
C ALA A 70 -9.42 0.88 -1.99
N PRO A 71 -8.90 1.97 -2.58
CA PRO A 71 -8.04 2.06 -3.78
C PRO A 71 -6.53 1.97 -3.49
N HIS A 72 -6.13 1.56 -2.29
CA HIS A 72 -4.78 1.59 -1.72
C HIS A 72 -3.92 0.36 -2.04
N TYR A 73 -3.96 -0.11 -3.29
CA TYR A 73 -3.36 -1.39 -3.68
C TYR A 73 -1.83 -1.43 -3.53
N LEU A 74 -1.15 -0.29 -3.63
CA LEU A 74 0.31 -0.24 -3.51
C LEU A 74 0.78 -0.46 -2.07
N ALA A 75 -0.11 -0.32 -1.09
CA ALA A 75 0.17 -0.58 0.31
C ALA A 75 -0.20 -2.00 0.75
N TYR A 76 -0.75 -2.82 -0.16
CA TYR A 76 -1.17 -4.18 0.13
C TYR A 76 0.03 -5.11 0.32
N PHE A 77 -0.04 -5.89 1.40
CA PHE A 77 0.80 -7.06 1.62
C PHE A 77 -0.10 -8.23 2.00
N ASN A 78 0.42 -9.46 1.89
CA ASN A 78 -0.30 -10.64 2.34
C ASN A 78 -0.63 -10.58 3.84
N GLU A 79 -1.52 -11.46 4.27
CA GLU A 79 -2.11 -11.48 5.61
C GLU A 79 -1.05 -11.71 6.70
N PHE A 80 0.08 -12.35 6.36
CA PHE A 80 1.19 -12.59 7.28
C PHE A 80 1.98 -11.32 7.61
N VAL A 81 2.01 -10.32 6.71
CA VAL A 81 2.63 -9.02 6.98
C VAL A 81 1.71 -8.16 7.84
N GLY A 82 0.40 -8.33 7.70
CA GLY A 82 -0.64 -7.78 8.58
C GLY A 82 -1.00 -6.31 8.36
N SER A 83 -0.03 -5.42 8.06
CA SER A 83 -0.32 -4.00 7.84
C SER A 83 0.62 -3.31 6.84
N ALA A 84 0.17 -2.19 6.28
CA ALA A 84 0.98 -1.33 5.42
C ALA A 84 2.24 -0.82 6.14
N GLU A 85 2.16 -0.54 7.45
CA GLU A 85 3.32 -0.15 8.26
C GLU A 85 4.34 -1.29 8.38
N SER A 86 3.88 -2.50 8.69
CA SER A 86 4.74 -3.68 8.76
C SER A 86 5.42 -3.94 7.42
N GLY A 87 4.66 -3.84 6.32
CA GLY A 87 5.20 -3.97 4.97
C GLY A 87 6.21 -2.89 4.63
N ALA A 88 5.94 -1.63 4.98
CA ALA A 88 6.87 -0.52 4.75
C ALA A 88 8.21 -0.71 5.46
N LYS A 89 8.24 -1.38 6.62
CA LYS A 89 9.49 -1.75 7.31
C LYS A 89 10.31 -2.78 6.54
N MET A 90 9.67 -3.63 5.73
CA MET A 90 10.33 -4.63 4.89
C MET A 90 10.86 -4.05 3.58
N VAL A 91 10.23 -2.99 3.06
CA VAL A 91 10.56 -2.36 1.76
C VAL A 91 10.82 -0.87 1.89
N LEU A 92 11.73 -0.48 2.79
CA LEU A 92 12.05 0.94 3.08
C LEU A 92 12.57 1.72 1.87
N ASP A 93 13.15 1.03 0.89
CA ASP A 93 13.62 1.62 -0.37
C ASP A 93 12.49 1.86 -1.38
N SER A 94 11.31 1.28 -1.13
CA SER A 94 10.15 1.35 -2.00
C SER A 94 9.12 2.37 -1.49
N ASN A 95 8.33 2.93 -2.40
CA ASN A 95 7.26 3.87 -2.06
C ASN A 95 5.89 3.18 -2.20
N LEU A 96 5.16 3.06 -1.09
CA LEU A 96 3.86 2.40 -0.99
C LEU A 96 2.67 3.28 -1.39
N ASN A 97 2.90 4.58 -1.60
CA ASN A 97 1.84 5.56 -1.85
C ASN A 97 1.78 5.93 -3.32
N TRP A 98 2.91 6.33 -3.93
CA TRP A 98 2.96 6.88 -5.31
C TRP A 98 1.87 7.94 -5.62
N GLY A 99 1.28 8.56 -4.59
CA GLY A 99 0.21 9.54 -4.69
C GLY A 99 -1.21 9.00 -4.58
N GLN A 100 -1.43 7.69 -4.40
CA GLN A 100 -2.75 7.08 -4.24
C GLN A 100 -3.54 7.69 -3.05
N ASP A 101 -2.84 8.15 -2.01
CA ASP A 101 -3.44 8.71 -0.79
C ASP A 101 -3.50 10.24 -0.77
N ASN A 102 -3.05 10.92 -1.83
CA ASN A 102 -3.11 12.40 -1.90
C ASN A 102 -4.54 12.92 -1.84
N ARG A 103 -5.48 12.24 -2.51
CA ARG A 103 -6.89 12.63 -2.54
C ARG A 103 -7.58 12.41 -1.19
N PRO A 104 -7.48 11.22 -0.56
CA PRO A 104 -7.91 11.03 0.82
C PRO A 104 -7.34 12.07 1.79
N LEU A 105 -6.06 12.44 1.64
CA LEU A 105 -5.42 13.47 2.46
C LEU A 105 -6.06 14.85 2.26
N ALA A 106 -6.30 15.26 1.02
CA ALA A 106 -6.93 16.53 0.69
C ALA A 106 -8.39 16.61 1.19
N GLU A 107 -9.16 15.54 0.98
CA GLU A 107 -10.55 15.43 1.46
C GLU A 107 -10.62 15.53 2.98
N TRP A 108 -9.72 14.83 3.66
CA TRP A 108 -9.64 14.88 5.12
C TRP A 108 -9.28 16.28 5.61
N ALA A 109 -8.25 16.92 5.05
CA ALA A 109 -7.84 18.26 5.46
C ALA A 109 -8.98 19.27 5.29
N LYS A 110 -9.68 19.22 4.15
CA LYS A 110 -10.87 20.05 3.89
C LYS A 110 -12.00 19.77 4.90
N SER A 111 -12.26 18.50 5.24
CA SER A 111 -13.30 18.14 6.23
C SER A 111 -13.01 18.66 7.64
N LYS A 112 -11.74 18.96 7.94
CA LYS A 112 -11.28 19.50 9.22
C LYS A 112 -11.00 21.00 9.18
N SER A 113 -11.34 21.67 8.08
CA SER A 113 -11.04 23.09 7.85
C SER A 113 -9.55 23.42 8.03
N ILE A 114 -8.67 22.48 7.69
CA ILE A 114 -7.23 22.68 7.72
C ILE A 114 -6.85 23.43 6.45
N GLU A 115 -6.30 24.63 6.61
CA GLU A 115 -5.90 25.48 5.48
C GLU A 115 -4.51 25.14 4.92
N HIS A 116 -3.63 24.60 5.77
CA HIS A 116 -2.23 24.33 5.42
C HIS A 116 -1.73 22.99 5.96
N ILE A 117 -1.06 22.21 5.11
CA ILE A 117 -0.37 20.97 5.49
C ILE A 117 1.11 20.98 5.08
N PHE A 118 1.97 20.49 5.96
CA PHE A 118 3.36 20.17 5.65
C PHE A 118 3.46 18.72 5.18
N ILE A 119 4.04 18.47 4.00
CA ILE A 119 4.06 17.14 3.38
C ILE A 119 5.49 16.58 3.36
N GLY A 120 5.66 15.39 3.94
CA GLY A 120 6.86 14.57 3.79
C GLY A 120 6.58 13.38 2.91
N ALA A 121 6.70 13.51 1.58
CA ALA A 121 6.43 12.43 0.64
C ALA A 121 7.31 12.56 -0.61
N SER A 122 7.61 11.43 -1.28
CA SER A 122 8.37 11.45 -2.54
C SER A 122 7.51 11.72 -3.78
N ARG A 123 6.18 11.58 -3.67
CA ARG A 123 5.21 11.95 -4.71
C ARG A 123 4.10 12.78 -4.07
N THR A 124 3.74 13.87 -4.71
CA THR A 124 2.68 14.80 -4.31
C THR A 124 1.86 15.16 -5.56
N ASN A 125 0.67 15.76 -5.39
CA ASN A 125 -0.16 16.22 -6.50
C ASN A 125 -0.62 17.67 -6.26
N PRO A 126 0.12 18.66 -6.78
CA PRO A 126 -0.18 20.08 -6.55
C PRO A 126 -1.55 20.49 -7.08
N GLU A 127 -1.91 20.08 -8.30
CA GLU A 127 -3.18 20.41 -8.95
C GLU A 127 -4.38 19.90 -8.15
N LEU A 128 -4.24 18.69 -7.59
CA LEU A 128 -5.24 18.13 -6.70
C LEU A 128 -5.41 19.00 -5.46
N TYR A 129 -4.32 19.35 -4.75
CA TYR A 129 -4.45 20.18 -3.54
C TYR A 129 -5.02 21.57 -3.83
N GLU A 130 -4.66 22.16 -4.97
CA GLU A 130 -5.23 23.43 -5.43
C GLU A 130 -6.74 23.32 -5.67
N SER A 131 -7.22 22.22 -6.27
CA SER A 131 -8.67 21.99 -6.46
C SER A 131 -9.45 21.91 -5.13
N PHE A 132 -8.77 21.50 -4.05
CA PHE A 132 -9.30 21.49 -2.69
C PHE A 132 -9.09 22.82 -1.94
N ARG A 133 -8.42 23.81 -2.55
CA ARG A 133 -7.95 25.06 -1.93
C ARG A 133 -7.07 24.81 -0.71
N LEU A 134 -6.33 23.71 -0.71
CA LEU A 134 -5.44 23.31 0.37
C LEU A 134 -4.04 23.84 0.09
N LYS A 135 -3.55 24.74 0.96
CA LYS A 135 -2.15 25.16 0.88
C LYS A 135 -1.27 24.03 1.41
N TRP A 136 -0.12 23.87 0.79
CA TRP A 136 0.82 22.83 1.19
C TRP A 136 2.26 23.26 0.94
N THR A 137 3.16 22.73 1.75
CA THR A 137 4.60 22.89 1.57
C THR A 137 5.30 21.58 1.86
N PHE A 138 6.41 21.31 1.18
CA PHE A 138 7.27 20.21 1.60
C PHE A 138 7.87 20.49 2.97
N ILE A 139 8.03 19.44 3.77
CA ILE A 139 8.76 19.50 5.05
C ILE A 139 10.22 19.84 4.74
N ALA A 140 10.73 20.90 5.36
CA ALA A 140 12.14 21.23 5.32
C ALA A 140 12.92 20.40 6.36
N PRO A 141 14.24 20.17 6.19
CA PRO A 141 15.06 19.49 7.19
C PRO A 141 14.95 20.10 8.60
N GLU A 142 14.80 21.43 8.69
CA GLU A 142 14.68 22.14 9.96
C GLU A 142 13.35 21.84 10.65
N ASP A 143 12.26 21.65 9.88
CA ASP A 143 10.95 21.29 10.41
C ASP A 143 10.94 19.87 10.97
N MET A 144 11.87 18.99 10.56
CA MET A 144 12.01 17.66 11.16
C MET A 144 12.46 17.76 12.61
N ALA A 145 13.42 18.64 12.91
CA ALA A 145 13.97 18.79 14.25
C ALA A 145 13.18 19.77 15.12
N ARG A 146 12.69 20.87 14.53
CA ARG A 146 11.96 21.93 15.22
C ARG A 146 10.74 22.32 14.39
N PRO A 147 9.70 21.47 14.34
CA PRO A 147 8.52 21.76 13.55
C PRO A 147 7.82 23.01 14.06
N LYS A 148 7.32 23.82 13.13
CA LYS A 148 6.46 24.96 13.42
C LYS A 148 5.06 24.46 13.77
N PRO A 149 4.25 25.24 14.50
CA PRO A 149 2.85 24.89 14.72
C PRO A 149 2.11 24.63 13.39
N GLY A 150 1.39 23.51 13.29
CA GLY A 150 0.72 23.13 12.06
C GLY A 150 0.40 21.63 11.95
N THR A 151 -0.15 21.27 10.78
CA THR A 151 -0.49 19.88 10.45
C THR A 151 0.57 19.28 9.54
N TYR A 152 1.17 18.17 9.96
CA TYR A 152 2.19 17.46 9.21
C TYR A 152 1.65 16.13 8.71
N ALA A 153 1.81 15.84 7.42
CA ALA A 153 1.44 14.60 6.76
C ALA A 153 2.70 13.94 6.18
N LEU A 154 3.18 12.88 6.83
CA LEU A 154 4.37 12.15 6.42
C LEU A 154 3.95 10.83 5.80
N ASP A 155 4.41 10.57 4.57
CA ASP A 155 4.34 9.24 3.97
C ASP A 155 5.06 8.23 4.89
N ILE A 156 4.49 7.03 5.08
CA ILE A 156 5.05 6.01 6.00
C ILE A 156 6.50 5.69 5.62
N GLY A 157 6.81 5.57 4.33
CA GLY A 157 8.17 5.32 3.86
C GLY A 157 9.10 6.51 4.09
N PHE A 158 8.59 7.74 4.01
CA PHE A 158 9.36 8.95 4.37
C PHE A 158 9.66 9.00 5.88
N TYR A 159 8.66 8.70 6.72
CA TYR A 159 8.78 8.66 8.17
C TYR A 159 9.75 7.56 8.63
N LEU A 160 9.56 6.32 8.16
CA LEU A 160 10.37 5.18 8.62
C LEU A 160 11.84 5.28 8.21
N ARG A 161 12.15 5.89 7.05
CA ARG A 161 13.54 6.11 6.62
C ARG A 161 14.31 7.08 7.51
N ARG A 162 13.60 7.95 8.23
CA ARG A 162 14.16 8.97 9.14
C ARG A 162 13.99 8.61 10.60
N ARG A 163 13.51 7.40 10.88
CA ARG A 163 13.35 6.90 12.24
C ARG A 163 14.74 6.67 12.86
N GLY A 164 14.92 7.10 14.10
CA GLY A 164 16.23 7.07 14.77
C GLY A 164 17.16 8.24 14.42
N GLU A 165 16.71 9.22 13.64
CA GLU A 165 17.39 10.52 13.56
C GLU A 165 17.23 11.22 14.91
N ALA A 166 18.32 11.31 15.69
CA ALA A 166 18.31 11.74 17.10
C ALA A 166 17.67 13.11 17.35
N ASP A 167 17.68 13.99 16.35
CA ASP A 167 17.15 15.34 16.46
C ASP A 167 15.70 15.47 15.95
N SER A 168 15.11 14.42 15.38
CA SER A 168 13.77 14.48 14.79
C SER A 168 12.67 14.54 15.85
N TRP A 169 11.86 15.60 15.82
CA TRP A 169 10.68 15.75 16.68
C TRP A 169 9.68 14.62 16.48
N PHE A 170 9.60 14.06 15.27
CA PHE A 170 8.65 13.01 14.92
C PHE A 170 9.11 11.62 15.41
N ASP A 171 10.39 11.43 15.74
CA ASP A 171 10.91 10.10 16.09
C ASP A 171 10.27 9.56 17.36
N GLY A 172 9.90 8.28 17.32
CA GLY A 172 9.20 7.59 18.41
C GLY A 172 7.78 8.08 18.72
N ARG A 173 7.31 9.19 18.12
CA ARG A 173 5.95 9.70 18.34
C ARG A 173 4.93 8.87 17.57
N ARG A 174 3.78 8.63 18.20
CA ARG A 174 2.65 8.00 17.52
C ARG A 174 1.93 9.04 16.66
N PRO A 175 1.59 8.72 15.41
CA PRO A 175 0.76 9.60 14.60
C PRO A 175 -0.62 9.73 15.25
N GLU A 176 -1.18 10.93 15.17
CA GLU A 176 -2.54 11.22 15.65
C GLU A 176 -3.58 10.52 14.77
N ARG A 177 -3.24 10.29 13.50
CA ARG A 177 -4.10 9.59 12.55
C ARG A 177 -3.28 9.01 11.39
N VAL A 178 -3.83 7.95 10.80
CA VAL A 178 -3.43 7.46 9.49
C VAL A 178 -4.49 7.85 8.46
N ILE A 179 -4.09 8.52 7.38
CA ILE A 179 -4.96 8.86 6.25
C ILE A 179 -4.65 7.96 5.06
N GLY A 180 -5.71 7.39 4.46
CA GLY A 180 -5.58 6.28 3.52
C GLY A 180 -4.96 5.07 4.21
N LYS A 181 -3.87 4.56 3.65
CA LYS A 181 -3.03 3.51 4.26
C LYS A 181 -1.58 3.96 4.46
N THR A 182 -1.20 5.14 3.96
CA THR A 182 0.21 5.52 3.79
C THR A 182 0.59 6.90 4.34
N TYR A 183 -0.34 7.72 4.84
CA TYR A 183 0.00 9.00 5.48
C TYR A 183 -0.15 8.96 6.99
N TYR A 184 0.91 9.29 7.71
CA TYR A 184 0.92 9.61 9.13
C TYR A 184 0.70 11.11 9.33
N VAL A 185 -0.31 11.44 10.12
CA VAL A 185 -0.66 12.82 10.44
C VAL A 185 -0.25 13.14 11.87
N PHE A 186 0.40 14.28 12.05
CA PHE A 186 0.80 14.84 13.33
C PHE A 186 0.30 16.28 13.46
N PHE A 187 -0.08 16.67 14.67
CA PHE A 187 -0.41 18.05 15.02
C PHE A 187 0.67 18.62 15.92
N VAL A 188 1.29 19.70 15.46
CA VAL A 188 2.28 20.45 16.22
C VAL A 188 1.61 21.71 16.73
N LYS A 189 1.72 21.96 18.04
CA LYS A 189 1.12 23.10 18.74
C LYS A 189 2.13 24.22 18.92
#